data_AF-A0A419GN06-F1
#
_entry.id   AF-A0A419GN06-F1
#
_cell.length_a   1.000
_cell.length_b   1.000
_cell.length_c   1.000
_cell.angle_alpha   90.00
_cell.angle_beta   90.00
_cell.angle_gamma   90.00
#
_symmetry.space_group_name_H-M   'P 1'
#
loop_
_entity.id
_entity.type
_entity.pdbx_description
1 polymer ?
#
loop_
_entity_poly.entity_id
_entity_poly.type
_entity_poly.pdbx_seq_one_letter_code
_entity_poly.pdbx_strand_id
1 'polypeptide(L)'
;MFDINSIASQVKHNCNISDVQYWGYYTPCGLLLRMRDLYKIETGLKPWDKVEHKKISEWIGDREKLWEEITDLDFQKIEISGREYDPYDVSGINSVINRHGFLYGAGYGNLMKPVFLLAAISGQDTNSRYRVYITGKEMARCLSTSPAMASGNRIIVRHDSIELFFWDKFEEMKARKCSGALFHPKNRNWDQEFGITIWKQYRNRRGGYHQMGEA
;
A
#
# COMPACT_ATOMS: atom_id res chain seq x y z
N MET A 1 7.27 -30.44 -0.52
CA MET A 1 8.47 -29.59 -0.28
C MET A 1 7.96 -28.22 0.17
N PHE A 2 8.60 -27.57 1.15
CA PHE A 2 8.20 -26.23 1.58
C PHE A 2 8.65 -25.21 0.52
N ASP A 3 7.70 -24.44 -0.02
CA ASP A 3 7.97 -23.36 -0.96
C ASP A 3 7.24 -22.10 -0.51
N ILE A 4 8.02 -21.13 -0.02
CA ILE A 4 7.48 -19.87 0.48
C ILE A 4 6.93 -18.98 -0.64
N ASN A 5 7.44 -19.08 -1.87
CA ASN A 5 6.96 -18.27 -2.98
C ASN A 5 5.57 -18.72 -3.43
N SER A 6 5.33 -20.04 -3.46
CA SER A 6 4.00 -20.60 -3.65
C SER A 6 3.01 -20.07 -2.60
N ILE A 7 3.38 -20.10 -1.31
CA ILE A 7 2.53 -19.58 -0.22
C ILE A 7 2.30 -18.07 -0.41
N ALA A 8 3.34 -17.30 -0.75
CA ALA A 8 3.22 -15.86 -1.00
C ALA A 8 2.23 -15.56 -2.13
N SER A 9 2.27 -16.34 -3.23
CA SER A 9 1.32 -16.19 -4.34
C SER A 9 -0.12 -16.45 -3.91
N GLN A 10 -0.37 -17.48 -3.10
CA GLN A 10 -1.70 -17.81 -2.57
C GLN A 10 -2.22 -16.71 -1.63
N VAL A 11 -1.37 -16.24 -0.71
CA VAL A 11 -1.72 -15.12 0.18
C VAL A 11 -1.99 -13.85 -0.61
N LYS A 12 -1.19 -13.59 -1.66
CA LYS A 12 -1.37 -12.44 -2.53
C LYS A 12 -2.65 -12.52 -3.35
N HIS A 13 -3.05 -13.71 -3.79
CA HIS A 13 -4.33 -13.92 -4.45
C HIS A 13 -5.50 -13.50 -3.54
N ASN A 14 -5.54 -13.98 -2.29
CA ASN A 14 -6.54 -13.54 -1.31
C ASN A 14 -6.47 -12.04 -1.00
N CYS A 15 -5.26 -11.46 -1.00
CA CYS A 15 -5.09 -10.01 -0.89
C CYS A 15 -5.76 -9.28 -2.06
N ASN A 16 -5.55 -9.73 -3.30
CA ASN A 16 -6.13 -9.11 -4.49
C ASN A 16 -7.65 -9.21 -4.50
N ILE A 17 -8.23 -10.37 -4.12
CA ILE A 17 -9.68 -10.53 -3.94
C ILE A 17 -10.21 -9.51 -2.91
N SER A 18 -9.54 -9.42 -1.76
CA SER A 18 -9.94 -8.46 -0.74
C SER A 18 -9.79 -7.00 -1.20
N ASP A 19 -8.76 -6.70 -1.99
CA ASP A 19 -8.55 -5.33 -2.46
C ASP A 19 -9.59 -4.95 -3.50
N VAL A 20 -9.97 -5.85 -4.42
CA VAL A 20 -10.99 -5.57 -5.44
C VAL A 20 -12.40 -5.48 -4.84
N GLN A 21 -12.74 -6.30 -3.85
CA GLN A 21 -14.06 -6.21 -3.23
C GLN A 21 -14.24 -4.96 -2.36
N TYR A 22 -13.14 -4.31 -1.96
CA TYR A 22 -13.16 -3.22 -0.97
C TYR A 22 -12.44 -1.94 -1.44
N TRP A 23 -12.03 -1.82 -2.71
CA TRP A 23 -11.33 -0.62 -3.20
C TRP A 23 -12.19 0.64 -3.10
N GLY A 24 -13.52 0.48 -3.19
CA GLY A 24 -14.50 1.58 -3.09
C GLY A 24 -14.52 2.29 -1.74
N TYR A 25 -13.81 1.78 -0.73
CA TYR A 25 -13.64 2.46 0.56
C TYR A 25 -12.64 3.62 0.50
N TYR A 26 -11.87 3.72 -0.57
CA TYR A 26 -10.90 4.78 -0.77
C TYR A 26 -11.44 5.83 -1.73
N THR A 27 -11.08 7.09 -1.49
CA THR A 27 -11.21 8.13 -2.53
C THR A 27 -10.27 7.79 -3.69
N PRO A 28 -10.51 8.28 -4.93
CA PRO A 28 -9.62 8.01 -6.06
C PRO A 28 -8.15 8.35 -5.78
N CYS A 29 -7.88 9.53 -5.21
CA CYS A 29 -6.53 9.90 -4.80
C CYS A 29 -5.97 8.98 -3.70
N GLY A 30 -6.81 8.58 -2.74
CA GLY A 30 -6.42 7.67 -1.66
C GLY A 30 -6.11 6.25 -2.13
N LEU A 31 -6.78 5.79 -3.20
CA LEU A 31 -6.52 4.52 -3.87
C LEU A 31 -5.17 4.57 -4.62
N LEU A 32 -4.97 5.61 -5.43
CA LEU A 32 -3.73 5.79 -6.20
C LEU A 32 -2.48 5.88 -5.31
N LEU A 33 -2.57 6.58 -4.18
CA LEU A 33 -1.46 6.64 -3.20
C LEU A 33 -1.11 5.25 -2.65
N ARG A 34 -2.12 4.44 -2.30
CA ARG A 34 -1.90 3.08 -1.81
C ARG A 34 -1.38 2.14 -2.89
N MET A 35 -1.84 2.28 -4.13
CA MET A 35 -1.34 1.53 -5.28
C MET A 35 0.13 1.84 -5.54
N ARG A 36 0.52 3.12 -5.45
CA ARG A 36 1.93 3.54 -5.50
C ARG A 36 2.77 2.89 -4.41
N ASP A 37 2.28 2.84 -3.18
CA ASP A 37 3.02 2.23 -2.07
C ASP A 37 3.13 0.71 -2.23
N LEU A 38 2.04 0.07 -2.68
CA LEU A 38 2.03 -1.36 -2.99
C LEU A 38 3.00 -1.68 -4.14
N TYR A 39 3.02 -0.87 -5.20
CA TYR A 39 3.97 -0.98 -6.30
C TYR A 39 5.41 -0.93 -5.80
N LYS A 40 5.75 0.02 -4.91
CA LYS A 40 7.10 0.12 -4.34
C LYS A 40 7.51 -1.14 -3.61
N ILE A 41 6.64 -1.65 -2.73
CA ILE A 41 6.91 -2.88 -1.99
C ILE A 41 7.08 -4.08 -2.93
N GLU A 42 6.17 -4.27 -3.89
CA GLU A 42 6.22 -5.41 -4.80
C GLU A 42 7.42 -5.39 -5.75
N THR A 43 7.93 -4.19 -6.08
CA THR A 43 9.11 -4.02 -6.93
C THR A 43 10.42 -3.87 -6.14
N GLY A 44 10.36 -3.91 -4.81
CA GLY A 44 11.53 -3.77 -3.94
C GLY A 44 12.12 -2.35 -3.90
N LEU A 45 11.35 -1.34 -4.30
CA LEU A 45 11.72 0.06 -4.17
C LEU A 45 11.54 0.54 -2.73
N LYS A 46 12.47 1.40 -2.29
CA LYS A 46 12.38 2.05 -0.99
C LYS A 46 11.34 3.19 -1.01
N PRO A 47 10.86 3.63 0.16
CA PRO A 47 9.86 4.71 0.23
C PRO A 47 10.29 6.01 -0.49
N TRP A 48 11.57 6.35 -0.46
CA TRP A 48 12.13 7.56 -1.08
C TRP A 48 12.56 7.40 -2.54
N ASP A 49 12.48 6.19 -3.10
CA ASP A 49 12.86 5.97 -4.49
C ASP A 49 11.82 6.62 -5.43
N LYS A 50 12.33 7.20 -6.52
CA LYS A 50 11.49 7.78 -7.57
C LYS A 50 10.75 6.65 -8.30
N VAL A 51 9.45 6.84 -8.51
CA VAL A 51 8.61 5.94 -9.30
C VAL A 51 8.53 6.47 -10.73
N GLU A 52 8.89 5.63 -11.69
CA GLU A 52 8.76 5.96 -13.10
C GLU A 52 7.28 5.91 -13.51
N HIS A 53 6.73 7.05 -13.95
CA HIS A 53 5.30 7.18 -14.27
C HIS A 53 4.80 6.10 -15.24
N LYS A 54 5.55 5.83 -16.32
CA LYS A 54 5.15 4.83 -17.32
C LYS A 54 5.00 3.44 -16.70
N LYS A 55 5.98 3.01 -15.90
CA LYS A 55 5.98 1.68 -15.25
C LYS A 55 4.85 1.51 -14.24
N ILE A 56 4.58 2.53 -13.41
CA ILE A 56 3.47 2.43 -12.46
C ILE A 56 2.13 2.45 -13.18
N SER A 57 1.96 3.24 -14.24
CA SER A 57 0.73 3.25 -15.04
C SER A 57 0.45 1.89 -15.68
N GLU A 58 1.48 1.25 -16.25
CA GLU A 58 1.37 -0.12 -16.80
C GLU A 58 1.00 -1.12 -15.71
N TRP A 59 1.68 -1.09 -14.56
CA TRP A 59 1.39 -1.96 -13.42
C TRP A 59 -0.02 -1.75 -12.83
N ILE A 60 -0.51 -0.51 -12.78
CA ILE A 60 -1.90 -0.22 -12.36
C ILE A 60 -2.88 -0.84 -13.36
N GLY A 61 -2.66 -0.66 -14.66
CA GLY A 61 -3.53 -1.22 -15.69
C GLY A 61 -3.58 -2.76 -15.64
N ASP A 62 -2.45 -3.42 -15.38
CA ASP A 62 -2.42 -4.87 -15.19
C ASP A 62 -3.15 -5.30 -13.91
N ARG A 63 -3.07 -4.50 -12.84
CA ARG A 63 -3.82 -4.76 -11.60
C ARG A 63 -5.33 -4.62 -11.81
N GLU A 64 -5.77 -3.61 -12.54
CA GLU A 64 -7.18 -3.37 -12.84
C GLU A 64 -7.77 -4.50 -13.67
N LYS A 65 -7.06 -4.98 -14.71
CA LYS A 65 -7.48 -6.17 -15.47
C LYS A 65 -7.59 -7.41 -14.60
N LEU A 66 -6.60 -7.66 -13.75
CA LEU A 66 -6.67 -8.77 -12.79
C LEU A 66 -7.88 -8.66 -11.87
N TRP A 67 -8.21 -7.44 -11.43
CA TRP A 67 -9.35 -7.18 -10.56
C TRP A 67 -10.69 -7.50 -11.25
N GLU A 68 -10.84 -7.16 -12.53
CA GLU A 68 -12.01 -7.55 -13.32
C GLU A 68 -12.25 -9.07 -13.34
N GLU A 69 -11.16 -9.86 -13.36
CA GLU A 69 -11.23 -11.33 -13.41
C GLU A 69 -11.59 -12.00 -12.07
N ILE A 70 -11.30 -11.35 -10.93
CA ILE A 70 -11.37 -11.99 -9.61
C ILE A 70 -12.37 -11.35 -8.64
N THR A 71 -13.13 -10.33 -9.08
CA THR A 71 -14.04 -9.54 -8.21
C THR A 71 -15.00 -10.41 -7.40
N ASP A 72 -15.63 -11.38 -8.06
CA ASP A 72 -16.70 -12.21 -7.48
C ASP A 72 -16.20 -13.54 -6.90
N LEU A 73 -14.88 -13.71 -6.75
CA LEU A 73 -14.30 -14.94 -6.21
C LEU A 73 -14.26 -14.92 -4.67
N ASP A 74 -14.42 -16.12 -4.09
CA ASP A 74 -14.22 -16.34 -2.66
C ASP A 74 -12.74 -16.48 -2.31
N PHE A 75 -12.40 -16.20 -1.04
CA PHE A 75 -11.05 -16.45 -0.53
C PHE A 75 -10.68 -17.93 -0.62
N GLN A 76 -9.49 -18.18 -1.13
CA GLN A 76 -8.99 -19.53 -1.32
C GLN A 76 -8.25 -20.03 -0.08
N LYS A 77 -8.26 -21.34 0.11
CA LYS A 77 -7.44 -22.02 1.12
C LYS A 77 -5.96 -21.83 0.83
N ILE A 78 -5.14 -21.91 1.88
CA ILE A 78 -3.69 -21.89 1.76
C ILE A 78 -3.18 -23.33 1.81
N GLU A 79 -2.57 -23.81 0.74
CA GLU A 79 -1.90 -25.10 0.67
C GLU A 79 -0.43 -24.98 1.10
N ILE A 80 -0.04 -25.79 2.08
CA ILE A 80 1.33 -25.88 2.57
C ILE A 80 1.73 -27.35 2.65
N SER A 81 2.64 -27.77 1.75
CA SER A 81 3.15 -29.14 1.69
C SER A 81 2.04 -30.21 1.56
N GLY A 82 1.04 -29.98 0.71
CA GLY A 82 -0.05 -30.91 0.46
C GLY A 82 -1.17 -30.89 1.50
N ARG A 83 -1.11 -30.01 2.50
CA ARG A 83 -2.19 -29.78 3.45
C ARG A 83 -2.82 -28.41 3.21
N GLU A 84 -4.14 -28.38 3.14
CA GLU A 84 -4.92 -27.15 3.03
C GLU A 84 -5.27 -26.58 4.41
N TYR A 85 -5.25 -25.25 4.49
CA TYR A 85 -5.66 -24.47 5.65
C TYR A 85 -6.72 -23.46 5.23
N ASP A 86 -7.72 -23.24 6.08
CA ASP A 86 -8.60 -22.08 5.95
C ASP A 86 -7.74 -20.79 5.98
N PRO A 87 -8.02 -19.77 5.14
CA PRO A 87 -7.23 -18.56 5.13
C PRO A 87 -7.25 -17.80 6.47
N TYR A 88 -8.23 -18.04 7.34
CA TYR A 88 -8.28 -17.49 8.68
C TYR A 88 -7.71 -18.44 9.76
N ASP A 89 -7.23 -19.63 9.40
CA ASP A 89 -6.48 -20.53 10.30
C ASP A 89 -5.03 -20.04 10.50
N VAL A 90 -4.93 -18.85 11.11
CA VAL A 90 -3.67 -18.18 11.41
C VAL A 90 -2.77 -19.05 12.28
N SER A 91 -3.33 -19.77 13.25
CA SER A 91 -2.57 -20.61 14.17
C SER A 91 -2.03 -21.85 13.46
N GLY A 92 -2.85 -22.54 12.65
CA GLY A 92 -2.44 -23.71 11.88
C GLY A 92 -1.35 -23.37 10.87
N ILE A 93 -1.52 -22.30 10.09
CA ILE A 93 -0.51 -21.86 9.11
C ILE A 93 0.80 -21.51 9.81
N ASN A 94 0.75 -20.70 10.88
CA ASN A 94 1.96 -20.28 11.60
C ASN A 94 2.68 -21.43 12.31
N SER A 95 1.97 -22.50 12.71
CA SER A 95 2.60 -23.70 13.28
C SER A 95 3.59 -24.36 12.31
N VAL A 96 3.37 -24.20 11.00
CA VAL A 96 4.22 -24.76 9.95
C VAL A 96 5.30 -23.80 9.48
N ILE A 97 4.96 -22.53 9.28
CA ILE A 97 5.86 -21.57 8.61
C ILE A 97 6.81 -20.83 9.56
N ASN A 98 6.47 -20.72 10.85
CA ASN A 98 7.28 -19.98 11.83
C ASN A 98 8.70 -20.57 11.97
N ARG A 99 8.84 -21.90 11.92
CA ARG A 99 10.15 -22.58 11.97
C ARG A 99 11.05 -22.26 10.77
N HIS A 100 10.45 -21.76 9.68
CA HIS A 100 11.16 -21.31 8.49
C HIS A 100 11.42 -19.79 8.50
N GLY A 101 11.10 -19.10 9.59
CA GLY A 101 11.36 -17.65 9.73
C GLY A 101 10.30 -16.76 9.08
N PHE A 102 9.10 -17.26 8.82
CA PHE A 102 8.00 -16.49 8.23
C PHE A 102 6.82 -16.39 9.17
N LEU A 103 6.04 -15.31 9.04
CA LEU A 103 4.82 -15.05 9.79
C LEU A 103 3.67 -14.80 8.83
N TYR A 104 2.55 -15.46 9.12
CA TYR A 104 1.27 -15.25 8.48
C TYR A 104 0.33 -14.46 9.41
N GLY A 105 -0.36 -13.48 8.84
CA GLY A 105 -1.43 -12.74 9.47
C GLY A 105 -2.69 -12.77 8.61
N ALA A 106 -3.83 -13.01 9.25
CA ALA A 106 -5.14 -12.83 8.65
C ALA A 106 -6.10 -12.24 9.68
N GLY A 107 -7.10 -11.50 9.21
CA GLY A 107 -8.13 -10.90 10.05
C GLY A 107 -8.89 -9.79 9.34
N TYR A 108 -9.51 -8.91 10.11
CA TYR A 108 -10.27 -7.79 9.60
C TYR A 108 -9.61 -6.48 10.02
N GLY A 109 -9.37 -5.60 9.06
CA GLY A 109 -8.83 -4.27 9.26
C GLY A 109 -9.93 -3.22 9.41
N ASN A 110 -9.59 -1.98 9.05
CA ASN A 110 -10.55 -0.87 9.04
C ASN A 110 -11.76 -1.21 8.16
N LEU A 111 -12.94 -0.78 8.61
CA LEU A 111 -14.23 -1.01 7.92
C LEU A 111 -14.52 -2.50 7.66
N MET A 112 -14.01 -3.40 8.52
CA MET A 112 -14.16 -4.84 8.37
C MET A 112 -13.63 -5.39 7.04
N LYS A 113 -12.71 -4.67 6.37
CA LYS A 113 -12.04 -5.21 5.18
C LYS A 113 -11.16 -6.39 5.59
N PRO A 114 -11.27 -7.57 4.96
CA PRO A 114 -10.33 -8.67 5.16
C PRO A 114 -8.89 -8.24 4.88
N VAL A 115 -7.94 -8.71 5.67
CA VAL A 115 -6.53 -8.40 5.50
C VAL A 115 -5.72 -9.67 5.65
N PHE A 116 -4.83 -9.91 4.69
CA PHE A 116 -3.86 -10.99 4.73
C PHE A 116 -2.44 -10.43 4.61
N LEU A 117 -1.49 -11.10 5.25
CA LEU A 117 -0.09 -10.73 5.30
C LEU A 117 0.77 -11.99 5.36
N LEU A 118 1.84 -12.01 4.56
CA LEU A 118 2.95 -12.94 4.72
C LEU A 118 4.25 -12.14 4.71
N ALA A 119 5.08 -12.32 5.74
CA ALA A 119 6.34 -11.60 5.86
C ALA A 119 7.43 -12.43 6.53
N ALA A 120 8.68 -12.09 6.26
CA ALA A 120 9.81 -12.61 7.01
C ALA A 120 9.80 -12.04 8.44
N ILE A 121 10.15 -12.86 9.43
CA ILE A 121 10.32 -12.42 10.82
C ILE A 121 11.71 -11.82 10.95
N SER A 122 11.80 -10.55 11.38
CA SER A 122 13.06 -9.87 11.67
C SER A 122 13.35 -9.79 13.18
N GLY A 123 12.33 -9.92 14.02
CA GLY A 123 12.46 -9.94 15.46
C GLY A 123 11.23 -10.51 16.16
N GLN A 124 11.41 -10.98 17.39
CA GLN A 124 10.33 -11.39 18.26
C GLN A 124 10.62 -10.92 19.68
N ASP A 125 9.60 -10.43 20.35
CA ASP A 125 9.63 -10.14 21.77
C ASP A 125 8.39 -10.76 22.41
N THR A 126 8.56 -11.43 23.54
CA THR A 126 7.46 -12.08 24.25
C THR A 126 7.53 -11.72 25.71
N ASN A 127 6.45 -11.15 26.22
CA ASN A 127 6.23 -10.97 27.65
C ASN A 127 5.06 -11.84 28.12
N SER A 128 4.74 -11.80 29.41
CA SER A 128 3.71 -12.66 30.02
C SER A 128 2.31 -12.50 29.42
N ARG A 129 2.03 -11.40 28.71
CA ARG A 129 0.70 -11.09 28.16
C ARG A 129 0.66 -11.06 26.64
N TYR A 130 1.73 -10.64 25.97
CA TYR A 130 1.75 -10.40 24.53
C TYR A 130 2.95 -11.04 23.86
N ARG A 131 2.71 -11.55 22.65
CA ARG A 131 3.74 -11.97 21.70
C ARG A 131 3.83 -10.95 20.58
N VAL A 132 4.92 -10.21 20.56
CA VAL A 132 5.23 -9.17 19.58
C VAL A 132 6.12 -9.79 18.50
N TYR A 133 5.70 -9.68 17.25
CA TYR A 133 6.50 -10.02 16.09
C TYR A 133 6.87 -8.73 15.37
N ILE A 134 8.15 -8.58 15.05
CA ILE A 134 8.65 -7.56 14.14
C ILE A 134 8.87 -8.26 12.80
N THR A 135 8.19 -7.82 11.75
CA THR A 135 8.36 -8.36 10.41
C THR A 135 9.35 -7.51 9.62
N GLY A 136 10.20 -8.14 8.84
CA GLY A 136 11.03 -7.50 7.81
C GLY A 136 10.28 -7.47 6.48
N LYS A 137 10.93 -7.99 5.42
CA LYS A 137 10.40 -8.04 4.06
C LYS A 137 9.00 -8.65 4.00
N GLU A 138 8.03 -7.88 3.54
CA GLU A 138 6.68 -8.36 3.26
C GLU A 138 6.66 -9.08 1.89
N MET A 139 6.32 -10.37 1.90
CA MET A 139 6.27 -11.20 0.68
C MET A 139 4.91 -11.12 -0.01
N ALA A 140 3.85 -10.93 0.78
CA ALA A 140 2.51 -10.66 0.29
C ALA A 140 1.77 -9.76 1.26
N ARG A 141 1.09 -8.73 0.74
CA ARG A 141 0.24 -7.82 1.52
C ARG A 141 -0.95 -7.32 0.70
N CYS A 142 -2.03 -6.98 1.40
CA CYS A 142 -3.12 -6.18 0.88
C CYS A 142 -2.69 -4.73 0.61
N LEU A 143 -3.50 -4.03 -0.17
CA LEU A 143 -3.43 -2.59 -0.40
C LEU A 143 -3.56 -1.77 0.89
N SER A 144 -4.33 -2.28 1.86
CA SER A 144 -4.46 -1.66 3.18
C SER A 144 -3.14 -1.69 3.95
N THR A 145 -2.63 -0.50 4.29
CA THR A 145 -1.40 -0.34 5.06
C THR A 145 -1.74 -0.01 6.52
N SER A 146 -1.30 -0.85 7.45
CA SER A 146 -1.23 -0.52 8.87
C SER A 146 0.18 -0.80 9.37
N PRO A 147 0.87 0.15 10.04
CA PRO A 147 2.23 -0.06 10.54
C PRO A 147 2.30 -1.11 11.65
N ALA A 148 1.19 -1.35 12.35
CA ALA A 148 1.07 -2.43 13.33
C ALA A 148 -0.34 -3.03 13.31
N MET A 149 -0.46 -4.28 13.72
CA MET A 149 -1.73 -5.00 13.81
C MET A 149 -1.77 -5.79 15.12
N ALA A 150 -2.90 -5.76 15.82
CA ALA A 150 -3.11 -6.55 17.03
C ALA A 150 -4.26 -7.54 16.82
N SER A 151 -4.07 -8.78 17.25
CA SER A 151 -5.11 -9.81 17.24
C SER A 151 -4.92 -10.73 18.45
N GLY A 152 -5.88 -10.70 19.37
CA GLY A 152 -5.76 -11.38 20.66
C GLY A 152 -4.53 -10.92 21.43
N ASN A 153 -3.65 -11.87 21.78
CA ASN A 153 -2.38 -11.61 22.46
C ASN A 153 -1.19 -11.41 21.50
N ARG A 154 -1.43 -11.32 20.20
CA ARG A 154 -0.38 -11.12 19.19
C ARG A 154 -0.36 -9.68 18.70
N ILE A 155 0.83 -9.12 18.63
CA ILE A 155 1.10 -7.81 18.02
C ILE A 155 2.07 -8.04 16.87
N ILE A 156 1.74 -7.54 15.68
CA ILE A 156 2.59 -7.61 14.48
C ILE A 156 3.00 -6.18 14.14
N VAL A 157 4.28 -5.89 14.30
CA VAL A 157 4.92 -4.62 13.93
C VAL A 157 5.54 -4.79 12.55
N ARG A 158 5.10 -4.00 11.58
CA ARG A 158 5.41 -4.18 10.16
C ARG A 158 6.48 -3.18 9.73
N HIS A 159 7.75 -3.60 9.69
CA HIS A 159 8.88 -2.70 9.42
C HIS A 159 8.74 -1.98 8.07
N ASP A 160 8.50 -2.70 6.97
CA ASP A 160 8.30 -2.12 5.64
C ASP A 160 7.15 -1.10 5.61
N SER A 161 6.04 -1.40 6.31
CA SER A 161 4.90 -0.50 6.43
C SER A 161 5.20 0.73 7.31
N ILE A 162 6.07 0.61 8.31
CA ILE A 162 6.52 1.71 9.17
C ILE A 162 7.43 2.67 8.39
N GLU A 163 8.35 2.15 7.58
CA GLU A 163 9.20 2.99 6.74
C GLU A 163 8.37 3.84 5.76
N LEU A 164 7.38 3.23 5.10
CA LEU A 164 6.41 3.94 4.26
C LEU A 164 5.65 5.01 5.06
N PHE A 165 5.11 4.65 6.22
CA PHE A 165 4.35 5.57 7.06
C PHE A 165 5.16 6.80 7.46
N PHE A 166 6.41 6.62 7.94
CA PHE A 166 7.25 7.74 8.33
C PHE A 166 7.67 8.59 7.12
N TRP A 167 7.93 7.98 5.98
CA TRP A 167 8.26 8.70 4.77
C TRP A 167 7.09 9.57 4.27
N ASP A 168 5.87 9.05 4.28
CA ASP A 168 4.68 9.82 3.92
C ASP A 168 4.48 11.01 4.88
N LYS A 169 4.71 10.81 6.18
CA LYS A 169 4.66 11.91 7.17
C LYS A 169 5.74 12.96 6.92
N PHE A 170 6.94 12.54 6.53
CA PHE A 170 8.02 13.45 6.17
C PHE A 170 7.66 14.31 4.94
N GLU A 171 7.17 13.69 3.87
CA GLU A 171 6.77 14.42 2.66
C GLU A 171 5.59 15.36 2.93
N GLU A 172 4.63 14.96 3.78
CA GLU A 172 3.53 15.83 4.24
C GLU A 172 4.07 17.09 4.96
N MET A 173 5.02 16.92 5.89
CA MET A 173 5.62 18.05 6.61
C MET A 173 6.41 18.99 5.69
N LYS A 174 7.12 18.44 4.70
CA LYS A 174 7.87 19.20 3.71
C LYS A 174 6.94 20.03 2.81
N ALA A 175 5.81 19.47 2.40
CA ALA A 175 4.79 20.19 1.62
C ALA A 175 4.17 21.35 2.43
N ARG A 176 3.87 21.14 3.71
CA ARG A 176 3.32 22.18 4.61
C ARG A 176 4.24 23.39 4.75
N LYS A 177 5.56 23.20 4.80
CA LYS A 177 6.53 24.31 4.83
C LYS A 177 6.49 25.19 3.57
N CYS A 178 6.06 24.63 2.44
CA CYS A 178 5.86 25.35 1.18
C CYS A 178 4.44 25.95 1.04
N SER A 179 3.57 25.80 2.05
CA SER A 179 2.14 26.16 2.01
C SER A 179 1.84 27.49 2.72
N GLY A 180 2.79 28.42 2.81
CA GLY A 180 2.48 29.80 3.16
C GLY A 180 1.60 30.41 2.06
N ALA A 181 0.54 31.13 2.42
CA ALA A 181 -0.47 31.68 1.49
C ALA A 181 0.06 32.64 0.38
N LEU A 182 1.38 32.88 0.35
CA LEU A 182 2.10 33.68 -0.65
C LEU A 182 3.36 32.96 -1.18
N PHE A 183 3.44 31.63 -1.11
CA PHE A 183 4.57 30.91 -1.69
C PHE A 183 4.38 30.76 -3.21
N HIS A 184 4.60 31.84 -3.95
CA HIS A 184 4.93 31.76 -5.38
C HIS A 184 6.43 31.41 -5.47
N PRO A 185 6.81 30.19 -5.88
CA PRO A 185 8.22 29.85 -6.01
C PRO A 185 8.74 30.66 -7.20
N LYS A 186 9.53 31.70 -6.97
CA LYS A 186 10.05 32.54 -8.05
C LYS A 186 11.04 31.82 -8.98
N ASN A 187 11.54 30.63 -8.64
CA ASN A 187 12.54 29.91 -9.45
C ASN A 187 12.55 28.39 -9.21
N ARG A 188 11.44 27.70 -9.51
CA ARG A 188 11.51 26.25 -9.79
C ARG A 188 10.68 25.96 -11.02
N ASN A 189 11.33 25.42 -12.05
CA ASN A 189 10.70 24.84 -13.23
C ASN A 189 9.92 23.58 -12.82
N TRP A 190 8.77 23.76 -12.17
CA TRP A 190 7.83 22.68 -11.87
C TRP A 190 7.21 22.07 -13.15
N ASP A 191 7.32 22.76 -14.28
CA ASP A 191 6.87 22.30 -15.60
C ASP A 191 7.59 21.02 -16.07
N GLN A 192 8.79 20.71 -15.56
CA GLN A 192 9.56 19.53 -16.00
C GLN A 192 9.42 18.29 -15.12
N GLU A 193 8.99 18.42 -13.86
CA GLU A 193 8.99 17.28 -12.91
C GLU A 193 7.62 16.60 -12.75
N PHE A 194 6.51 17.24 -13.16
CA PHE A 194 5.16 16.69 -12.95
C PHE A 194 4.27 16.56 -14.19
N GLY A 195 4.69 16.99 -15.38
CA GLY A 195 3.96 16.67 -16.63
C GLY A 195 2.46 17.02 -16.65
N ILE A 196 1.99 17.98 -15.83
CA ILE A 196 0.58 18.42 -15.84
C ILE A 196 0.44 19.64 -16.76
N THR A 197 0.47 19.40 -18.07
CA THR A 197 0.21 20.41 -19.11
C THR A 197 -1.29 20.68 -19.28
N ILE A 198 -2.01 21.07 -18.21
CA ILE A 198 -3.46 21.35 -18.33
C ILE A 198 -3.83 22.80 -17.96
N TRP A 199 -2.95 23.57 -17.30
CA TRP A 199 -3.34 24.90 -16.80
C TRP A 199 -2.95 26.11 -17.66
N LYS A 200 -2.21 25.95 -18.77
CA LYS A 200 -1.84 27.11 -19.64
C LYS A 200 -2.98 27.62 -20.54
N GLN A 201 -4.02 26.83 -20.81
CA GLN A 201 -5.11 27.26 -21.71
C GLN A 201 -6.19 28.14 -21.05
N TYR A 202 -6.38 28.06 -19.73
CA TYR A 202 -7.45 28.80 -19.06
C TYR A 202 -7.14 30.29 -18.78
N ARG A 203 -5.86 30.70 -18.88
CA ARG A 203 -5.43 32.08 -18.58
C ARG A 203 -5.68 33.07 -19.72
N ASN A 204 -5.90 32.61 -20.96
CA ASN A 204 -6.07 33.49 -22.13
C ASN A 204 -7.53 33.94 -22.42
N ARG A 205 -8.51 33.60 -21.59
CA ARG A 205 -9.94 33.94 -21.85
C ARG A 205 -10.59 34.95 -20.90
N ARG A 206 -9.85 35.60 -19.98
CA ARG A 206 -10.43 36.61 -19.06
C ARG A 206 -9.57 37.86 -18.86
N GLY A 207 -9.04 38.44 -19.94
CA GLY A 207 -8.31 39.71 -19.87
C GLY A 207 -8.83 40.69 -20.91
N GLY A 208 -9.97 41.34 -20.64
CA GLY A 208 -10.42 42.41 -21.51
C GLY A 208 -11.80 42.93 -21.15
N TYR A 209 -11.95 43.58 -20.01
CA TYR A 209 -12.91 44.68 -19.82
C TYR A 209 -12.46 45.56 -18.65
N HIS A 210 -12.56 46.88 -18.87
CA HIS A 210 -12.44 48.02 -17.95
C HIS A 210 -11.03 48.59 -17.67
N GLN A 211 -10.70 49.63 -18.44
CA GLN A 211 -10.33 50.92 -17.86
C GLN A 211 -11.20 52.02 -18.50
N MET A 212 -12.09 52.60 -17.69
CA MET A 212 -12.69 53.93 -17.85
C MET A 212 -11.87 54.91 -17.01
N GLY A 213 -11.76 56.17 -17.46
CA GLY A 213 -11.21 57.31 -16.73
C GLY A 213 -10.55 58.30 -17.71
N GLU A 214 -11.31 59.22 -18.29
CA GLU A 214 -11.56 60.60 -17.80
C GLU A 214 -10.64 61.63 -18.50
N ALA A 215 -11.27 62.73 -18.95
CA ALA A 215 -10.76 63.93 -19.64
C ALA A 215 -10.73 63.90 -21.18
#